data_AF-A0A6P6FMQ2-F1
#
_entry.id   AF-A0A6P6FMQ2-F1
#
_cell.length_a   1.000
_cell.length_b   1.000
_cell.length_c   1.000
_cell.angle_alpha   90.00
_cell.angle_beta   90.00
_cell.angle_gamma   90.00
#
_symmetry.space_group_name_H-M   'P 1'
#
loop_
_entity.id
_entity.type
_entity.pdbx_description
1 polymer ?
#
loop_
_entity_poly.entity_id
_entity_poly.type
_entity_poly.pdbx_seq_one_letter_code
_entity_poly.pdbx_strand_id
1 'polypeptide(L)'
;MGFFSPSGSTNWYVGIWYKDIPVKTVVWVANRQNPINDSSGTLMINSTGHLVLSQKNGMKLGWDLKTSLQRRLVSWKSSDDPCPGDLTWEIDINNYPELVMFRGFEKYYRGGPWNDLRFSGAPELKPNPLFKFEFVFNEDEVYYSYK
;
A
#
# COMPACT_ATOMS: atom_id res chain seq x y z
N MET A 1 15.91 -5.53 0.15
CA MET A 1 15.76 -4.34 -0.71
C MET A 1 16.80 -4.41 -1.80
N GLY A 2 16.50 -3.87 -2.98
CA GLY A 2 17.46 -3.72 -4.07
C GLY A 2 16.77 -3.56 -5.41
N PHE A 3 17.57 -3.66 -6.47
CA PHE A 3 17.07 -3.65 -7.84
C PHE A 3 16.43 -4.99 -8.21
N PHE A 4 15.36 -4.95 -9.01
CA PHE A 4 14.72 -6.12 -9.60
C PHE A 4 14.08 -5.80 -10.95
N SER A 5 13.96 -6.81 -11.79
CA SER A 5 13.11 -6.79 -12.99
C SER A 5 12.07 -7.91 -12.88
N PRO A 6 10.77 -7.63 -13.12
CA PRO A 6 9.74 -8.65 -13.28
C PRO A 6 10.01 -9.59 -14.47
N SER A 7 9.39 -10.77 -14.46
CA SER A 7 9.54 -11.73 -15.55
C SER A 7 9.02 -11.15 -16.87
N GLY A 8 9.81 -11.23 -17.94
CA GLY A 8 9.40 -10.72 -19.25
C GLY A 8 9.47 -9.19 -19.42
N SER A 9 10.02 -8.46 -18.45
CA SER A 9 10.25 -7.01 -18.55
C SER A 9 11.73 -6.66 -18.69
N THR A 10 12.05 -5.64 -19.47
CA THR A 10 13.38 -5.00 -19.50
C THR A 10 13.50 -3.85 -18.50
N ASN A 11 12.41 -3.52 -17.80
CA ASN A 11 12.35 -2.42 -16.86
C ASN A 11 12.89 -2.83 -15.50
N TRP A 12 13.73 -1.97 -14.92
CA TRP A 12 14.33 -2.12 -13.62
C TRP A 12 13.68 -1.21 -12.58
N TYR A 13 13.49 -1.78 -11.41
CA TYR A 13 12.84 -1.14 -10.28
C TYR A 13 13.63 -1.32 -9.01
N VAL A 14 13.52 -0.37 -8.08
CA VAL A 14 14.00 -0.49 -6.70
C VAL A 14 12.84 -0.92 -5.83
N GLY A 15 12.99 -2.05 -5.12
CA GLY A 15 11.92 -2.60 -4.29
C GLY A 15 12.37 -3.19 -2.96
N ILE A 16 11.38 -3.48 -2.12
CA ILE A 16 11.50 -4.21 -0.86
C ILE A 16 10.70 -5.50 -0.99
N TRP A 17 11.24 -6.59 -0.47
CA TRP A 17 10.64 -7.92 -0.47
C TRP A 17 11.00 -8.65 0.83
N TYR A 18 10.24 -9.70 1.15
CA TYR A 18 10.56 -10.58 2.27
C TYR A 18 11.84 -11.37 1.98
N LYS A 19 12.80 -11.34 2.92
CA LYS A 19 14.09 -12.02 2.76
C LYS A 19 13.96 -13.54 2.82
N ASP A 20 13.12 -14.03 3.72
CA ASP A 20 13.07 -15.45 4.10
C ASP A 20 11.92 -16.21 3.41
N ILE A 21 11.22 -15.58 2.45
CA ILE A 21 10.20 -16.24 1.61
C ILE A 21 10.87 -16.66 0.29
N PRO A 22 10.86 -17.95 -0.09
CA PRO A 22 11.54 -18.44 -1.29
C PRO A 22 11.04 -17.79 -2.59
N VAL A 23 9.73 -17.51 -2.64
CA VAL A 23 9.12 -16.77 -3.73
C VAL A 23 9.32 -15.28 -3.48
N LYS A 24 9.89 -14.56 -4.45
CA LYS A 24 10.15 -13.12 -4.33
C LYS A 24 8.82 -12.34 -4.32
N THR A 25 8.31 -12.05 -3.13
CA THR A 25 7.12 -11.22 -2.93
C THR A 25 7.53 -9.78 -2.66
N VAL A 26 7.35 -8.91 -3.65
CA VAL A 26 7.66 -7.47 -3.55
C VAL A 26 6.54 -6.75 -2.80
N VAL A 27 6.87 -6.07 -1.71
CA VAL A 27 5.90 -5.34 -0.85
C VAL A 27 5.91 -3.84 -1.05
N TRP A 28 6.96 -3.30 -1.69
CA TRP A 28 7.08 -1.88 -1.99
C TRP A 28 7.99 -1.67 -3.19
N VAL A 29 7.69 -0.66 -4.03
CA VAL A 29 8.46 -0.29 -5.21
C VAL A 29 8.57 1.23 -5.30
N ALA A 30 9.80 1.75 -5.41
CA ALA A 30 10.09 3.18 -5.39
C ALA A 30 9.66 3.88 -6.69
N ASN A 31 10.14 3.37 -7.82
CA ASN A 31 10.10 4.03 -9.11
C ASN A 31 9.05 3.42 -10.05
N ARG A 32 7.87 3.07 -9.51
CA ARG A 32 6.77 2.42 -10.27
C ARG A 32 6.36 3.18 -11.53
N GLN A 33 6.40 4.51 -11.49
CA GLN A 33 5.98 5.36 -12.61
C GLN A 33 7.12 5.72 -13.57
N ASN A 34 8.38 5.57 -13.12
CA ASN A 34 9.57 5.94 -13.88
C ASN A 34 10.57 4.76 -13.82
N PRO A 35 10.28 3.66 -14.53
CA PRO A 35 11.19 2.52 -14.61
C PRO A 35 12.53 2.91 -15.24
N ILE A 36 13.57 2.17 -14.89
CA ILE A 36 14.90 2.31 -15.49
C ILE A 36 14.99 1.28 -16.63
N ASN A 37 15.29 1.71 -17.85
CA ASN A 37 15.17 0.85 -19.03
C ASN A 37 16.45 0.09 -19.40
N ASP A 38 17.48 0.17 -18.56
CA ASP A 38 18.78 -0.46 -18.77
C ASP A 38 19.44 -0.86 -17.42
N SER A 39 20.66 -1.40 -17.49
CA SER A 39 21.46 -1.77 -16.31
C SER A 39 22.27 -0.60 -15.71
N SER A 40 21.98 0.66 -16.08
CA SER A 40 22.72 1.84 -15.60
C SER A 40 22.23 2.35 -14.23
N GLY A 41 21.15 1.77 -13.70
CA GLY A 41 20.51 2.19 -12.45
C GLY A 41 21.49 2.21 -11.28
N THR A 42 21.72 3.39 -10.73
CA THR A 42 22.56 3.58 -9.54
C THR A 42 21.68 3.98 -8.35
N LEU A 43 21.72 3.18 -7.28
CA LEU A 43 21.11 3.53 -5.99
C LEU A 43 22.19 4.14 -5.10
N MET A 44 22.12 5.44 -4.85
CA MET A 44 23.03 6.13 -3.94
C MET A 44 22.37 6.35 -2.58
N ILE A 45 23.05 5.91 -1.52
CA ILE A 45 22.78 6.32 -0.15
C ILE A 45 23.95 7.23 0.24
N ASN A 46 23.66 8.45 0.70
CA ASN A 46 24.71 9.43 1.01
C ASN A 46 25.61 8.97 2.18
N SER A 47 26.63 9.74 2.52
CA SER A 47 27.61 9.40 3.58
C SER A 47 27.01 9.18 4.96
N THR A 48 25.77 9.62 5.21
CA THR A 48 25.07 9.33 6.46
C THR A 48 24.47 7.93 6.49
N GLY A 49 24.40 7.20 5.36
CA GLY A 49 24.07 5.77 5.30
C GLY A 49 22.65 5.37 5.70
N HIS A 50 21.82 6.31 6.14
CA HIS A 50 20.55 6.01 6.80
C HIS A 50 19.39 6.10 5.81
N LEU A 51 19.05 4.96 5.18
CA LEU A 51 17.71 4.75 4.62
C LEU A 51 16.86 4.07 5.70
N VAL A 52 16.19 4.87 6.52
CA VAL A 52 15.30 4.36 7.58
C VAL A 52 13.87 4.39 7.08
N LEU A 53 13.34 3.21 6.74
CA LEU A 53 11.91 3.01 6.56
C LEU A 53 11.33 2.55 7.89
N SER A 54 10.94 3.49 8.73
CA SER A 54 10.30 3.19 10.02
C SER A 54 8.96 3.90 10.08
N GLN A 55 7.90 3.15 10.35
CA GLN A 55 6.63 3.72 10.75
C GLN A 55 6.33 3.30 12.18
N LYS A 56 6.44 4.26 13.12
CA LYS A 56 6.28 4.01 14.57
C LYS A 56 4.94 3.35 14.94
N ASN A 57 3.91 3.52 14.11
CA ASN A 57 2.55 3.02 14.36
C ASN A 57 2.05 2.06 13.27
N GLY A 58 2.95 1.40 12.53
CA GLY A 58 2.58 0.53 11.41
C GLY A 58 2.06 1.31 10.18
N MET A 59 1.81 0.59 9.08
CA MET A 59 1.29 1.23 7.86
C MET A 59 -0.19 1.63 8.07
N LYS A 60 -0.51 2.87 7.69
CA LYS A 60 -1.86 3.44 7.75
C LYS A 60 -2.43 3.54 6.35
N LEU A 61 -3.61 2.97 6.13
CA LEU A 61 -4.44 3.21 4.95
C LEU A 61 -5.47 4.27 5.31
N GLY A 62 -5.52 5.41 4.60
CA GLY A 62 -6.46 6.49 4.89
C GLY A 62 -5.84 7.87 4.87
N TRP A 63 -6.46 8.81 5.55
CA TRP A 63 -6.18 10.24 5.49
C TRP A 63 -5.47 10.73 6.75
N ASP A 64 -4.48 11.58 6.52
CA ASP A 64 -4.03 12.58 7.49
C ASP A 64 -4.75 13.89 7.16
N LEU A 65 -5.73 14.28 7.98
CA LEU A 65 -6.60 15.40 7.68
C LEU A 65 -5.86 16.73 7.84
N LYS A 66 -4.90 16.80 8.75
CA LYS A 66 -4.06 17.99 8.98
C LYS A 66 -3.20 18.35 7.77
N THR A 67 -2.62 17.34 7.12
CA THR A 67 -1.72 17.52 5.97
C THR A 67 -2.41 17.30 4.62
N SER A 68 -3.69 16.91 4.62
CA SER A 68 -4.43 16.46 3.43
C SER A 68 -3.73 15.31 2.68
N LEU A 69 -2.92 14.51 3.40
CA LEU A 69 -2.21 13.37 2.81
C LEU A 69 -3.12 12.15 2.78
N GLN A 70 -3.47 11.70 1.57
CA GLN A 70 -4.14 10.42 1.36
C GLN A 70 -3.12 9.29 1.18
N ARG A 71 -3.23 8.25 2.02
CA ARG A 71 -2.50 6.99 1.92
C ARG A 71 -3.46 5.95 1.34
N ARG A 72 -3.24 5.53 0.11
CA ARG A 72 -4.05 4.52 -0.59
C ARG A 72 -3.18 3.41 -1.16
N LEU A 73 -3.77 2.24 -1.39
CA LEU A 73 -3.13 1.20 -2.18
C LEU A 73 -3.54 1.36 -3.64
N VAL A 74 -2.57 1.15 -4.53
CA VAL A 74 -2.79 1.13 -5.97
C VAL A 74 -2.24 -0.19 -6.46
N SER A 75 -3.05 -0.95 -7.20
CA SER A 75 -2.65 -2.24 -7.74
C SER A 75 -1.47 -2.09 -8.68
N TRP A 76 -0.77 -3.19 -8.90
CA TRP A 76 0.08 -3.31 -10.07
C TRP A 76 -0.81 -3.40 -11.33
N LYS A 77 -0.25 -3.02 -12.47
CA LYS A 77 -0.95 -3.10 -13.76
C LYS A 77 -1.17 -4.55 -14.16
N SER A 78 -0.22 -5.43 -13.85
CA SER A 78 -0.32 -6.89 -14.01
C SER A 78 0.64 -7.60 -13.03
N SER A 79 0.69 -8.93 -13.10
CA SER A 79 1.66 -9.75 -12.34
C SER A 79 3.12 -9.37 -12.61
N ASP A 80 3.39 -8.90 -13.84
CA ASP A 80 4.73 -8.65 -14.35
C ASP A 80 5.00 -7.16 -14.64
N ASP A 81 4.04 -6.29 -14.34
CA ASP A 81 4.19 -4.83 -14.51
C ASP A 81 3.79 -4.08 -13.23
N PRO A 82 4.76 -3.62 -12.41
CA PRO A 82 4.51 -2.91 -11.17
C PRO A 82 4.07 -1.46 -11.37
N CYS A 83 3.93 -0.98 -12.61
CA CYS A 83 3.30 0.30 -12.88
C CYS A 83 1.90 0.37 -12.25
N PRO A 84 1.39 1.56 -11.91
CA PRO A 84 0.05 1.72 -11.37
C PRO A 84 -1.01 1.07 -12.28
N GLY A 85 -1.81 0.16 -11.72
CA GLY A 85 -2.98 -0.41 -12.37
C GLY A 85 -4.25 0.38 -12.11
N ASP A 86 -5.39 -0.17 -12.55
CA ASP A 86 -6.68 0.51 -12.54
C ASP A 86 -7.42 0.42 -11.20
N LEU A 87 -6.98 -0.47 -10.31
CA LEU A 87 -7.64 -0.70 -9.02
C LEU A 87 -6.94 0.10 -7.93
N THR A 88 -7.74 0.82 -7.17
CA THR A 88 -7.28 1.50 -5.95
C THR A 88 -8.11 1.05 -4.76
N TRP A 89 -7.47 0.97 -3.61
CA TRP A 89 -8.09 0.63 -2.34
C TRP A 89 -7.87 1.80 -1.40
N GLU A 90 -8.95 2.42 -0.98
CA GLU A 90 -8.94 3.67 -0.23
C GLU A 90 -10.10 3.77 0.75
N ILE A 91 -9.99 4.74 1.66
CA ILE A 91 -11.09 5.12 2.56
C ILE A 91 -11.77 6.33 1.95
N ASP A 92 -13.03 6.16 1.56
CA ASP A 92 -13.91 7.23 1.10
C ASP A 92 -14.52 7.92 2.33
N ILE A 93 -14.30 9.22 2.47
CA ILE A 93 -14.72 10.03 3.62
C ILE A 93 -15.90 10.98 3.32
N ASN A 94 -16.50 10.91 2.12
CA ASN A 94 -17.51 11.88 1.69
C ASN A 94 -18.83 11.87 2.50
N ASN A 95 -19.09 10.82 3.31
CA ASN A 95 -20.23 10.76 4.22
C ASN A 95 -19.78 10.11 5.55
N TYR A 96 -19.95 8.80 5.64
CA TYR A 96 -19.37 7.97 6.67
C TYR A 96 -18.13 7.28 6.09
N PRO A 97 -17.00 7.23 6.80
CA PRO A 97 -15.81 6.54 6.32
C PRO A 97 -16.09 5.08 5.96
N GLU A 98 -15.88 4.75 4.69
CA GLU A 98 -16.02 3.39 4.18
C GLU A 98 -14.75 2.97 3.46
N LEU A 99 -14.39 1.70 3.61
CA LEU A 99 -13.33 1.10 2.80
C LEU A 99 -13.90 0.75 1.42
N VAL A 100 -13.29 1.27 0.35
CA VAL A 100 -13.83 1.14 -1.01
C VAL A 100 -12.71 0.74 -1.97
N MET A 101 -13.03 -0.20 -2.87
CA MET A 101 -12.25 -0.42 -4.08
C MET A 101 -12.82 0.42 -5.20
N PHE A 102 -11.98 1.23 -5.82
CA PHE A 102 -12.32 1.88 -7.07
C PHE A 102 -11.64 1.18 -8.23
N ARG A 103 -12.34 1.14 -9.36
CA ARG A 103 -11.76 0.86 -10.67
C ARG A 103 -11.88 2.14 -11.49
N GLY A 104 -10.76 2.85 -11.66
CA GLY A 104 -10.79 4.23 -12.14
C GLY A 104 -11.58 5.13 -11.18
N PHE A 105 -12.70 5.71 -11.65
CA PHE A 105 -13.58 6.56 -10.85
C PHE A 105 -14.84 5.85 -10.34
N GLU A 106 -15.05 4.60 -10.71
CA GLU A 106 -16.24 3.83 -10.33
C GLU A 106 -15.99 2.98 -9.09
N LYS A 107 -16.97 2.93 -8.18
CA LYS A 107 -16.93 2.04 -7.01
C LYS A 107 -17.12 0.60 -7.48
N TYR A 108 -16.07 -0.20 -7.40
CA TYR A 108 -16.07 -1.60 -7.80
C TYR A 108 -16.50 -2.52 -6.65
N TYR A 109 -16.07 -2.21 -5.42
CA TYR A 109 -16.43 -2.96 -4.22
C TYR A 109 -16.54 -2.02 -3.02
N ARG A 110 -17.46 -2.32 -2.10
CA ARG A 110 -17.63 -1.57 -0.85
C ARG A 110 -17.45 -2.53 0.33
N GLY A 111 -16.45 -2.24 1.15
CA GLY A 111 -16.26 -2.85 2.46
C GLY A 111 -17.27 -2.34 3.48
N GLY A 112 -17.98 -1.25 3.19
CA GLY A 112 -19.01 -0.71 4.08
C GLY A 112 -18.43 -0.02 5.32
N PRO A 113 -19.28 0.37 6.28
CA PRO A 113 -18.85 1.00 7.51
C PRO A 113 -18.11 0.04 8.44
N TRP A 114 -17.24 0.62 9.28
CA TRP A 114 -16.61 -0.06 10.40
C TRP A 114 -17.62 -0.39 11.51
N ASN A 115 -17.56 -1.60 12.08
CA ASN A 115 -18.48 -2.09 13.11
C ASN A 115 -17.79 -2.47 14.44
N ASP A 116 -16.72 -1.76 14.80
CA ASP A 116 -15.85 -1.99 15.97
C ASP A 116 -15.03 -3.30 15.94
N LEU A 117 -15.31 -4.18 14.99
CA LEU A 117 -14.57 -5.43 14.78
C LEU A 117 -13.87 -5.45 13.42
N ARG A 118 -14.57 -5.03 12.37
CA ARG A 118 -14.17 -5.10 10.96
C ARG A 118 -15.04 -4.17 10.11
N PHE A 119 -14.73 -4.10 8.82
CA PHE A 119 -15.64 -3.51 7.84
C PHE A 119 -16.77 -4.49 7.51
N SER A 120 -18.02 -4.02 7.46
CA SER A 120 -19.21 -4.88 7.36
C SER A 120 -19.27 -5.75 6.10
N GLY A 121 -18.71 -5.29 5.00
CA GLY A 121 -18.58 -5.99 3.72
C GLY A 121 -17.44 -7.01 3.67
N ALA A 122 -16.61 -7.10 4.71
CA ALA A 122 -15.48 -8.03 4.81
C ALA A 122 -15.64 -9.02 6.00
N PRO A 123 -16.70 -9.87 6.02
CA PRO A 123 -16.98 -10.79 7.13
C PRO A 123 -15.92 -11.87 7.36
N GLU A 124 -15.06 -12.12 6.38
CA GLU A 124 -13.92 -13.03 6.42
C GLU A 124 -12.79 -12.53 7.34
N LEU A 125 -12.69 -11.22 7.56
CA LEU A 125 -11.72 -10.64 8.49
C LEU A 125 -12.19 -10.91 9.93
N LYS A 126 -11.60 -11.95 10.54
CA LYS A 126 -11.89 -12.36 11.92
C LYS A 126 -10.72 -12.02 12.83
N PRO A 127 -10.97 -11.62 14.09
CA PRO A 127 -9.93 -11.45 15.08
C PRO A 127 -9.05 -12.70 15.16
N ASN A 128 -7.75 -12.49 15.27
CA ASN A 128 -6.76 -13.56 15.35
C ASN A 128 -5.65 -13.17 16.33
N PRO A 129 -4.88 -14.13 16.85
CA PRO A 129 -3.86 -13.85 17.87
C PRO A 129 -2.59 -13.18 17.32
N LEU A 130 -2.42 -13.10 15.99
CA LEU A 130 -1.22 -12.55 15.36
C LEU A 130 -1.31 -11.05 15.13
N PHE A 131 -2.51 -10.53 14.87
CA PHE A 131 -2.72 -9.10 14.64
C PHE A 131 -4.14 -8.65 15.00
N LYS A 132 -4.26 -7.38 15.36
CA LYS A 132 -5.52 -6.68 15.61
C LYS A 132 -5.79 -5.67 14.52
N PHE A 133 -7.04 -5.62 14.07
CA PHE A 133 -7.52 -4.59 13.17
C PHE A 133 -7.85 -3.33 13.98
N GLU A 134 -7.38 -2.19 13.52
CA GLU A 134 -7.69 -0.89 14.12
C GLU A 134 -8.23 0.04 13.05
N PHE A 135 -9.32 0.72 13.38
CA PHE A 135 -9.87 1.83 12.61
C PHE A 135 -9.94 3.06 13.50
N VAL A 136 -9.35 4.16 13.05
CA VAL A 136 -9.36 5.46 13.72
C VAL A 136 -10.12 6.44 12.85
N PHE A 137 -11.05 7.15 13.45
CA PHE A 137 -11.80 8.23 12.82
C PHE A 137 -11.98 9.37 13.82
N ASN A 138 -11.22 10.46 13.63
CA ASN A 138 -11.28 11.66 14.45
C ASN A 138 -10.94 12.91 13.59
N GLU A 139 -10.83 14.08 14.23
CA GLU A 139 -10.56 15.36 13.58
C GLU A 139 -9.17 15.47 12.92
N ASP A 140 -8.22 14.64 13.36
CA ASP A 140 -6.83 14.70 12.92
C ASP A 140 -6.55 13.72 11.78
N GLU A 141 -7.14 12.52 11.84
CA GLU A 141 -6.82 11.43 10.95
C GLU A 141 -7.95 10.39 10.86
N VAL A 142 -8.06 9.79 9.67
CA VAL A 142 -9.01 8.71 9.36
C VAL A 142 -8.22 7.56 8.75
N TYR A 143 -8.00 6.47 9.47
CA TYR A 143 -7.19 5.39 8.93
C TYR A 143 -7.59 4.01 9.42
N TYR A 144 -7.20 3.03 8.62
CA TYR A 144 -7.22 1.62 8.93
C TYR A 144 -5.80 1.08 9.02
N SER A 145 -5.52 0.25 10.01
CA SER A 145 -4.20 -0.37 10.23
C SER A 145 -4.32 -1.74 10.90
N TYR A 146 -3.20 -2.46 10.90
CA TYR A 146 -3.03 -3.71 11.64
C TYR A 146 -1.93 -3.52 12.68
N LYS A 147 -2.13 -4.03 13.90
CA LYS A 147 -1.20 -3.97 15.03
C LYS A 147 -0.87 -5.36 15.55
#